data_AF-X1HA03-F1
#
_entry.id   AF-X1HA03-F1
#
_cell.length_a   1.000
_cell.length_b   1.000
_cell.length_c   1.000
_cell.angle_alpha   90.00
_cell.angle_beta   90.00
_cell.angle_gamma   90.00
#
_symmetry.space_group_name_H-M   'P 1'
#
loop_
_entity.id
_entity.type
_entity.pdbx_description
1 polymer ?
#
loop_
_entity_poly.entity_id
_entity_poly.type
_entity_poly.pdbx_seq_one_letter_code
_entity_poly.pdbx_strand_id
1 'polypeptide(L)'
;MAVAIGRKIERQTEIPAQNYAATSSATFAEKYPSLQKFLAEKRKSPNQHKTGSVTLFVESGGYKLCLNDRPRARSTFVAAPSLGIAFAIADTGLERNTLDWRTKGYKSPK
;
A
#
# COMPACT_ATOMS: atom_id res chain seq x y z
N MET A 1 12.56 3.45 -50.41
CA MET A 1 11.77 2.35 -49.80
C MET A 1 11.52 2.68 -48.35
N ALA A 2 10.27 2.93 -47.96
CA ALA A 2 9.89 3.24 -46.57
C ALA A 2 8.85 2.21 -46.11
N VAL A 3 9.12 1.52 -44.99
CA VAL A 3 8.24 0.50 -44.41
C VAL A 3 7.47 1.14 -43.26
N ALA A 4 6.16 1.29 -43.42
CA ALA A 4 5.26 1.75 -42.36
C ALA A 4 4.90 0.58 -41.44
N ILE A 5 5.35 0.61 -40.18
CA ILE A 5 4.99 -0.38 -39.15
C ILE A 5 3.81 0.18 -38.34
N GLY A 6 2.60 -0.02 -38.84
CA GLY A 6 1.37 0.26 -38.09
C GLY A 6 1.11 -0.86 -37.09
N ARG A 7 1.55 -0.73 -35.83
CA ARG A 7 1.10 -1.62 -34.75
C ARG A 7 -0.31 -1.20 -34.31
N LYS A 8 -1.28 -2.05 -34.61
CA LYS A 8 -2.66 -1.99 -34.15
C LYS A 8 -2.65 -2.12 -32.62
N ILE A 9 -3.00 -1.06 -31.89
CA ILE A 9 -3.18 -1.10 -30.44
C ILE A 9 -4.51 -1.82 -30.19
N GLU A 10 -4.46 -3.07 -29.75
CA GLU A 10 -5.65 -3.81 -29.31
C GLU A 10 -6.27 -3.11 -28.10
N ARG A 11 -7.56 -2.78 -28.21
CA ARG A 11 -8.36 -2.20 -27.13
C ARG A 11 -8.38 -3.19 -25.97
N GLN A 12 -7.88 -2.78 -24.81
CA GLN A 12 -8.09 -3.50 -23.57
C GLN A 12 -9.60 -3.66 -23.36
N THR A 13 -10.06 -4.91 -23.31
CA THR A 13 -11.43 -5.28 -22.99
C THR A 13 -11.76 -4.76 -21.60
N GLU A 14 -12.84 -3.98 -21.51
CA GLU A 14 -13.40 -3.51 -20.25
C GLU A 14 -13.74 -4.73 -19.39
N ILE A 15 -13.01 -4.91 -18.29
CA ILE A 15 -13.33 -5.94 -17.30
C ILE A 15 -14.66 -5.52 -16.69
N PRO A 16 -15.76 -6.27 -16.88
CA PRO A 16 -17.04 -5.92 -16.29
C PRO A 16 -16.84 -5.84 -14.78
N ALA A 17 -17.36 -4.77 -14.16
CA ALA A 17 -17.32 -4.58 -12.72
C ALA A 17 -18.07 -5.75 -12.05
N GLN A 18 -17.35 -6.83 -11.76
CA GLN A 18 -17.86 -7.92 -10.98
C GLN A 18 -18.13 -7.33 -9.60
N ASN A 19 -19.41 -7.27 -9.23
CA ASN A 19 -19.81 -7.07 -7.84
C ASN A 19 -19.25 -8.25 -7.06
N TYR A 20 -18.03 -8.10 -6.52
CA TYR A 20 -17.48 -9.01 -5.54
C TYR A 20 -18.41 -8.93 -4.33
N ALA A 21 -19.44 -9.77 -4.31
CA ALA A 21 -20.36 -9.87 -3.20
C ALA A 21 -19.50 -10.10 -1.95
N ALA A 22 -19.49 -9.11 -1.05
CA ALA A 22 -18.82 -9.20 0.23
C ALA A 22 -19.50 -10.32 1.02
N THR A 23 -18.99 -11.54 0.90
CA THR A 23 -19.43 -12.65 1.74
C THR A 23 -19.12 -12.26 3.18
N SER A 24 -20.18 -12.03 3.95
CA SER A 24 -20.23 -11.64 5.37
C SER A 24 -18.98 -12.05 6.17
N SER A 25 -17.99 -11.16 6.16
CA SER A 25 -16.76 -11.23 6.93
C SER A 25 -16.41 -9.78 7.26
N ALA A 26 -15.87 -9.55 8.47
CA ALA A 26 -15.59 -8.21 8.96
C ALA A 26 -14.90 -7.35 7.89
N THR A 27 -15.39 -6.12 7.67
CA THR A 27 -14.83 -5.25 6.64
C THR A 27 -13.34 -5.00 6.90
N PHE A 28 -12.56 -4.66 5.87
CA PHE A 28 -11.15 -4.31 6.06
C PHE A 28 -10.98 -3.21 7.15
N ALA A 29 -11.91 -2.26 7.18
CA ALA A 29 -11.97 -1.20 8.19
C ALA A 29 -12.21 -1.74 9.61
N GLU A 30 -13.05 -2.75 9.78
CA GLU A 30 -13.28 -3.41 11.08
C GLU A 30 -12.09 -4.25 11.52
N LYS A 31 -11.45 -4.95 10.58
CA LYS A 31 -10.33 -5.86 10.89
C LYS A 31 -9.01 -5.14 11.13
N TYR A 32 -8.79 -4.01 10.44
CA TYR A 32 -7.55 -3.24 10.47
C TYR A 32 -7.86 -1.73 10.57
N PRO A 33 -8.43 -1.27 11.69
CA PRO A 33 -8.93 0.10 11.84
C PRO A 33 -7.83 1.15 11.79
N SER A 34 -6.64 0.86 12.34
CA SER A 34 -5.51 1.79 12.34
C SER A 34 -4.91 1.93 10.94
N LEU A 35 -4.84 0.83 10.21
CA LEU A 35 -4.40 0.78 8.82
C LEU A 35 -5.38 1.51 7.90
N GLN A 36 -6.69 1.27 8.07
CA GLN A 36 -7.73 2.02 7.36
C GLN A 36 -7.63 3.51 7.64
N LYS A 37 -7.46 3.90 8.91
CA LYS A 37 -7.25 5.31 9.28
C LYS A 37 -6.01 5.87 8.60
N PHE A 38 -4.87 5.19 8.65
CA PHE A 38 -3.64 5.62 7.99
C PHE A 38 -3.80 5.85 6.48
N LEU A 39 -4.55 4.98 5.80
CA LEU A 39 -4.80 5.08 4.36
C LEU A 39 -5.85 6.15 4.01
N ALA A 40 -6.85 6.34 4.85
CA ALA A 40 -7.97 7.26 4.61
C ALA A 40 -7.75 8.67 5.19
N GLU A 41 -6.78 8.85 6.09
CA GLU A 41 -6.52 10.13 6.76
C GLU A 41 -6.04 11.16 5.74
N LYS A 42 -6.97 12.01 5.31
CA LYS A 42 -6.67 13.21 4.53
C LYS A 42 -6.07 14.25 5.46
N ARG A 43 -4.75 14.39 5.47
CA ARG A 43 -4.12 15.52 6.14
C ARG A 43 -4.36 16.79 5.33
N LYS A 44 -4.91 17.81 5.97
CA LYS A 44 -5.04 19.17 5.42
C LYS A 44 -3.64 19.77 5.30
N SER A 45 -2.92 19.44 4.22
CA SER A 45 -1.81 20.24 3.75
C SER A 45 -2.35 21.20 2.70
N PRO A 46 -2.00 22.50 2.74
CA PRO A 46 -2.54 23.51 1.83
C PRO A 46 -2.36 23.18 0.34
N ASN A 47 -1.38 22.32 -0.01
CA ASN A 47 -1.04 22.02 -1.40
C ASN A 47 -1.01 20.54 -1.76
N GLN A 48 -1.47 19.60 -0.92
CA GLN A 48 -1.43 18.17 -1.28
C GLN A 48 -2.31 17.28 -0.39
N HIS A 49 -3.30 16.62 -0.99
CA HIS A 49 -3.98 15.45 -0.42
C HIS A 49 -3.03 14.24 -0.44
N LYS A 50 -2.02 14.24 0.43
CA LYS A 50 -1.13 13.09 0.60
C LYS A 50 -1.72 12.18 1.67
N THR A 51 -2.34 11.09 1.23
CA THR A 51 -2.67 9.95 2.10
C THR A 51 -1.46 9.06 2.30
N GLY A 52 -1.51 8.20 3.32
CA GLY A 52 -0.65 7.04 3.40
C GLY A 52 -0.89 6.10 2.22
N SER A 53 0.10 5.28 1.88
CA SER A 53 -0.07 4.20 0.90
C SER A 53 0.59 2.92 1.39
N VAL A 54 -0.01 1.79 1.05
CA VAL A 54 0.56 0.45 1.25
C VAL A 54 1.09 -0.06 -0.08
N THR A 55 2.29 -0.64 -0.08
CA THR A 55 2.83 -1.43 -1.19
C THR A 55 3.10 -2.84 -0.71
N LEU A 56 2.57 -3.84 -1.41
CA LEU A 56 2.74 -5.25 -1.09
C LEU A 56 3.73 -5.88 -2.07
N PHE A 57 4.74 -6.55 -1.52
CA PHE A 57 5.64 -7.42 -2.26
C PHE A 57 5.35 -8.87 -1.88
N VAL A 58 5.15 -9.71 -2.88
CA VAL A 58 4.96 -11.14 -2.71
C VAL A 58 6.24 -11.81 -3.20
N GLU A 59 6.89 -12.57 -2.31
CA GLU A 59 8.12 -13.30 -2.61
C GLU A 59 7.93 -14.77 -2.27
N SER A 60 8.83 -15.63 -2.75
CA SER A 60 8.78 -17.07 -2.43
C SER A 60 8.88 -17.28 -0.92
N GLY A 61 7.75 -17.63 -0.29
CA GLY A 61 7.68 -17.94 1.14
C GLY A 61 7.24 -16.78 2.05
N GLY A 62 6.84 -15.62 1.53
CA GLY A 62 6.35 -14.55 2.39
C GLY A 62 5.83 -13.29 1.72
N TYR A 63 5.37 -12.38 2.58
CA TYR A 63 4.82 -11.09 2.22
C TYR A 63 5.62 -9.98 2.89
N LYS A 64 6.02 -8.97 2.11
CA LYS A 64 6.58 -7.73 2.64
C LYS A 64 5.61 -6.60 2.37
N LEU A 65 5.26 -5.87 3.41
CA LEU A 65 4.33 -4.75 3.38
C LEU A 65 5.11 -3.48 3.68
N CYS A 66 5.09 -2.53 2.75
CA CYS A 66 5.70 -1.21 2.91
C CYS A 66 4.61 -0.16 3.14
N LEU A 67 4.65 0.48 4.31
CA LEU A 67 3.80 1.65 4.60
C LEU A 67 4.58 2.91 4.27
N ASN A 68 4.02 3.75 3.41
CA ASN A 68 4.60 5.03 3.03
C ASN A 68 3.76 6.17 3.61
N ASP A 69 4.29 6.86 4.62
CA ASP A 69 3.74 8.09 5.20
C ASP A 69 4.27 9.27 4.37
N ARG A 70 3.59 9.52 3.23
CA ARG A 70 3.95 10.59 2.30
C ARG A 70 3.98 11.98 2.94
N PRO A 71 3.05 12.34 3.86
CA PRO A 71 3.12 13.61 4.59
C PRO A 71 4.41 13.79 5.41
N ARG A 72 4.90 12.73 6.06
CA ARG A 72 6.11 12.78 6.91
C ARG A 72 7.38 12.28 6.22
N ALA A 73 7.31 12.00 4.90
CA ALA A 73 8.43 11.53 4.09
C ALA A 73 9.19 10.33 4.70
N ARG A 74 8.44 9.38 5.27
CA ARG A 74 8.99 8.20 5.94
C ARG A 74 8.27 6.92 5.54
N SER A 75 8.98 5.81 5.64
CA SER A 75 8.48 4.49 5.27
C SER A 75 8.82 3.46 6.33
N THR A 76 7.98 2.45 6.51
CA THR A 76 8.29 1.28 7.34
C THR A 76 8.00 0.00 6.57
N PHE A 77 8.65 -1.08 6.96
CA PHE A 77 8.55 -2.38 6.31
C PHE A 77 8.18 -3.44 7.34
N VAL A 78 7.19 -4.25 7.00
CA VAL A 78 6.75 -5.41 7.78
C VAL A 78 6.93 -6.64 6.90
N ALA A 79 7.49 -7.71 7.44
CA ALA A 79 7.60 -9.00 6.75
C ALA A 79 6.87 -10.07 7.56
N ALA A 80 6.12 -10.94 6.87
CA ALA A 80 5.37 -12.02 7.52
C ALA A 80 5.16 -13.21 6.58
N PRO A 81 4.92 -14.43 7.10
CA PRO A 81 4.66 -15.62 6.29
C PRO A 81 3.27 -15.62 5.64
N SER A 82 2.35 -14.76 6.09
CA SER A 82 1.01 -14.62 5.50
C SER A 82 0.57 -13.16 5.42
N LEU A 83 -0.27 -12.86 4.43
CA LEU A 83 -0.80 -11.52 4.23
C LEU A 83 -1.61 -11.01 5.44
N GLY A 84 -2.39 -11.89 6.06
CA GLY A 84 -3.17 -11.57 7.25
C GLY A 84 -2.31 -11.18 8.45
N ILE A 85 -1.18 -11.87 8.64
CA ILE A 85 -0.20 -11.55 9.70
C ILE A 85 0.51 -10.24 9.37
N ALA A 86 0.89 -10.00 8.12
CA ALA A 86 1.52 -8.74 7.71
C ALA A 86 0.61 -7.53 8.01
N PHE A 87 -0.68 -7.62 7.66
CA PHE A 87 -1.65 -6.58 7.98
C PHE A 87 -1.88 -6.42 9.48
N ALA A 88 -1.97 -7.52 10.24
CA ALA A 88 -2.13 -7.46 11.70
C ALA A 88 -0.94 -6.78 12.37
N ILE A 89 0.30 -7.13 12.00
CA ILE A 89 1.51 -6.50 12.52
C ILE A 89 1.54 -5.00 12.16
N ALA A 90 1.20 -4.65 10.92
CA ALA A 90 1.15 -3.27 10.47
C ALA A 90 0.10 -2.44 11.23
N ASP A 91 -1.11 -2.99 11.41
CA ASP A 91 -2.21 -2.34 12.11
C ASP A 91 -1.92 -2.13 13.60
N THR A 92 -1.52 -3.19 14.30
CA THR A 92 -1.11 -3.10 15.72
C THR A 92 0.11 -2.19 15.90
N GLY A 93 1.05 -2.21 14.94
CA GLY A 93 2.22 -1.33 14.97
C GLY A 93 1.86 0.15 14.79
N LEU A 94 0.86 0.46 13.95
CA LEU A 94 0.32 1.81 13.82
C LEU A 94 -0.41 2.24 15.09
N GLU A 95 -1.27 1.37 15.63
CA GLU A 95 -2.03 1.61 16.87
C GLU A 95 -1.11 1.92 18.06
N ARG A 96 -0.07 1.10 18.24
CA ARG A 96 0.88 1.21 19.36
C ARG A 96 2.06 2.13 19.08
N ASN A 97 2.15 2.71 17.88
CA ASN A 97 3.27 3.53 17.41
C ASN A 97 4.65 2.84 17.59
N THR A 98 4.73 1.53 17.30
CA THR A 98 5.95 0.71 17.46
C THR A 98 6.69 0.42 16.15
N LEU A 99 6.18 0.93 15.02
CA LEU A 99 6.79 0.71 13.71
C LEU A 99 8.13 1.45 13.57
N ASP A 100 9.14 0.75 13.04
CA ASP A 100 10.43 1.34 12.69
C ASP A 100 10.31 2.20 11.42
N TRP A 101 10.18 3.50 11.59
CA TRP A 101 10.04 4.45 10.49
C TRP A 101 11.40 4.95 10.00
N ARG A 102 11.67 4.74 8.71
CA ARG A 102 12.86 5.23 8.02
C ARG A 102 12.53 6.47 7.22
N THR A 103 13.30 7.54 7.40
CA THR A 103 13.16 8.77 6.59
C THR A 103 14.08 8.70 5.36
N LYS A 104 13.64 9.32 4.26
CA LYS A 104 14.52 9.53 3.10
C LYS A 104 15.59 10.55 3.51
N GLY A 105 16.80 10.08 3.81
CA GLY A 105 17.89 10.98 4.22
C GLY A 105 18.98 10.38 5.11
N TYR A 106 18.97 9.08 5.40
CA TYR A 106 20.10 8.45 6.09
C TYR A 106 21.34 8.52 5.19
N LYS A 107 22.14 9.58 5.36
CA LYS A 107 23.49 9.62 4.83
C LYS A 107 24.27 8.59 5.62
N SER A 108 24.73 7.52 4.96
CA SER A 108 25.68 6.61 5.59
C SER A 108 26.84 7.43 6.18
N PRO A 109 27.24 7.20 7.44
CA PRO A 109 28.50 7.76 7.93
C PRO A 109 29.61 7.30 6.98
N LYS A 110 30.46 8.26 6.55
CA LYS A 110 31.66 7.97 5.77
C LYS A 110 32.69 7.23 6.62
#